data_AF-A0AAX1IJJ5-F1
#
_entry.id   AF-A0AAX1IJJ5-F1
#
_cell.length_a   1.000
_cell.length_b   1.000
_cell.length_c   1.000
_cell.angle_alpha   90.00
_cell.angle_beta   90.00
_cell.angle_gamma   90.00
#
_symmetry.space_group_name_H-M   'P 1'
#
loop_
_entity.id
_entity.type
_entity.pdbx_description
1 polymer ?
#
loop_
_entity_poly.entity_id
_entity_poly.type
_entity_poly.pdbx_seq_one_letter_code
_entity_poly.pdbx_strand_id
1 'polypeptide(L)'
;MPDHLHWLMELRGGTLAECVALLKSRSSRLLNRRLERQGPLWQRGYHDHAVRSDESLHEKAMYIMANPVRAGLASTLGECPHAWCRWPL
;
A
#
# COMPACT_ATOMS: atom_id res chain seq x y z
N MET A 1 0.87 -6.79 -3.38
CA MET A 1 1.55 -7.90 -2.69
C MET A 1 0.50 -8.72 -1.97
N PRO A 2 0.63 -10.05 -1.87
CA PRO A 2 -0.40 -10.91 -1.30
C PRO A 2 -0.55 -10.77 0.23
N ASP A 3 0.47 -10.26 0.90
CA ASP A 3 0.61 -10.23 2.37
C ASP A 3 0.74 -8.80 2.94
N HIS A 4 1.03 -7.80 2.11
CA HIS A 4 1.14 -6.39 2.55
C HIS A 4 0.72 -5.38 1.47
N LEU A 5 0.63 -4.11 1.87
CA LEU A 5 0.28 -2.98 1.02
C LEU A 5 1.44 -1.97 0.99
N HIS A 6 1.77 -1.47 -0.20
CA HIS A 6 2.57 -0.26 -0.38
C HIS A 6 1.69 0.85 -0.92
N TRP A 7 1.87 2.07 -0.40
CA TRP A 7 1.07 3.21 -0.80
C TRP A 7 1.92 4.48 -0.81
N LEU A 8 2.01 5.13 -1.97
CA LEU A 8 2.50 6.50 -2.10
C LEU A 8 1.29 7.45 -2.09
N MET A 9 1.24 8.35 -1.13
CA MET A 9 0.10 9.24 -0.95
C MET A 9 0.50 10.61 -0.39
N GLU A 10 -0.35 11.60 -0.64
CA GLU A 10 -0.29 12.92 -0.04
C GLU A 10 -1.47 13.07 0.92
N LEU A 11 -1.21 13.48 2.16
CA LEU A 11 -2.27 13.80 3.12
C LEU A 11 -2.83 15.18 2.80
N ARG A 12 -4.15 15.25 2.62
CA ARG A 12 -4.88 16.52 2.44
C ARG A 12 -5.31 17.17 3.77
N GLY A 13 -5.22 16.43 4.87
CA GLY A 13 -5.57 16.85 6.21
C GLY A 13 -5.43 15.71 7.21
N GLY A 14 -5.42 16.03 8.50
CA GLY A 14 -5.18 15.06 9.57
C GLY A 14 -3.76 14.49 9.56
N THR A 15 -3.58 13.39 10.27
CA THR A 15 -2.29 12.69 10.42
C THR A 15 -2.25 11.36 9.66
N LEU A 16 -1.04 10.89 9.36
CA LEU A 16 -0.85 9.55 8.78
C LEU A 16 -1.41 8.46 9.69
N ALA A 17 -1.21 8.60 11.01
CA ALA A 17 -1.67 7.64 12.01
C ALA A 17 -3.20 7.46 11.97
N GLU A 18 -3.96 8.56 11.87
CA GLU A 18 -5.42 8.52 11.74
C GLU A 18 -5.86 7.84 10.44
N CYS A 19 -5.21 8.17 9.32
CA CYS A 19 -5.51 7.55 8.03
C CYS A 19 -5.29 6.03 8.06
N VAL A 20 -4.14 5.58 8.56
CA VAL A 20 -3.81 4.16 8.65
C VAL A 20 -4.72 3.45 9.66
N ALA A 21 -5.06 4.06 10.78
CA ALA A 21 -6.01 3.49 11.75
C ALA A 21 -7.40 3.28 11.14
N LEU A 22 -7.89 4.23 10.35
CA LEU A 22 -9.16 4.11 9.64
C LEU A 22 -9.11 3.02 8.57
N LEU A 23 -8.07 2.98 7.74
CA LEU A 23 -7.88 1.95 6.72
C LEU A 23 -7.88 0.55 7.36
N LYS A 24 -7.03 0.34 8.38
CA LYS A 24 -6.86 -0.96 9.04
C LYS A 24 -8.13 -1.40 9.77
N SER A 25 -8.80 -0.50 10.49
CA SER A 25 -10.01 -0.84 11.24
C SER A 25 -11.19 -1.20 10.33
N ARG A 26 -11.43 -0.40 9.28
CA ARG A 26 -12.53 -0.64 8.33
C ARG A 26 -12.32 -1.91 7.53
N SER A 27 -11.13 -2.10 6.97
CA SER A 27 -10.81 -3.31 6.19
C SER A 27 -10.85 -4.57 7.05
N SER A 28 -10.29 -4.56 8.27
CA SER A 28 -10.35 -5.71 9.18
C SER A 28 -11.79 -6.11 9.48
N ARG A 29 -12.66 -5.13 9.83
CA ARG A 29 -14.06 -5.41 10.14
C ARG A 29 -14.81 -5.99 8.95
N LEU A 30 -14.62 -5.41 7.76
CA LEU A 30 -15.28 -5.86 6.54
C LEU A 30 -14.84 -7.29 6.17
N LEU A 31 -13.53 -7.53 6.14
CA LEU A 31 -12.98 -8.81 5.72
C LEU A 31 -13.25 -9.92 6.74
N ASN A 32 -13.17 -9.63 8.03
CA ASN A 32 -13.53 -10.62 9.06
C ASN A 32 -15.00 -11.04 8.95
N ARG A 33 -15.92 -10.09 8.71
CA ARG A 33 -17.33 -10.42 8.48
C ARG A 33 -17.53 -11.24 7.21
N ARG A 34 -16.88 -10.85 6.12
CA ARG A 34 -17.04 -11.52 4.81
C ARG A 34 -16.43 -12.92 4.76
N LEU A 35 -15.34 -13.14 5.50
CA LEU A 35 -14.58 -14.39 5.52
C LEU A 35 -14.88 -15.24 6.77
N GLU A 36 -15.90 -14.87 7.54
CA GLU A 36 -16.29 -15.53 8.81
C GLU A 36 -15.10 -15.73 9.78
N ARG A 37 -14.15 -14.80 9.73
CA ARG A 37 -12.92 -14.83 10.52
C ARG A 37 -13.02 -13.93 11.74
N GLN A 38 -12.22 -14.25 12.75
CA GLN A 38 -12.06 -13.42 13.94
C GLN A 38 -10.57 -13.08 14.16
N GLY A 39 -10.32 -12.06 14.99
CA GLY A 39 -8.97 -11.62 15.33
C GLY A 39 -8.39 -10.55 14.39
N PRO A 40 -7.11 -10.18 14.61
CA PRO A 40 -6.45 -9.13 13.84
C PRO A 40 -6.22 -9.57 12.38
N LEU A 41 -6.43 -8.64 11.44
CA LEU A 41 -6.06 -8.82 10.04
C LEU A 41 -4.66 -8.26 9.74
N TRP A 42 -4.37 -7.08 10.29
CA TRP A 42 -3.12 -6.37 10.03
C TRP A 42 -2.11 -6.56 11.15
N GLN A 43 -0.82 -6.58 10.78
CA GLN A 43 0.27 -6.39 11.73
C GLN A 43 0.12 -5.05 12.48
N ARG A 44 0.52 -5.05 13.76
CA ARG A 44 0.58 -3.84 14.61
C ARG A 44 1.59 -2.84 14.05
N GLY A 45 1.28 -1.54 14.15
CA GLY A 45 2.12 -0.46 13.63
C GLY A 45 2.10 -0.36 12.10
N TYR A 46 2.95 0.46 11.52
CA TYR A 46 3.17 0.57 10.08
C TYR A 46 4.57 1.15 9.85
N HIS A 47 5.10 0.99 8.64
CA HIS A 47 6.33 1.66 8.23
C HIS A 47 5.95 2.86 7.35
N ASP A 48 6.56 4.01 7.61
CA ASP A 48 6.40 5.20 6.80
C ASP A 48 7.74 5.85 6.47
N HIS A 49 7.77 6.58 5.35
CA HIS A 49 8.91 7.37 4.92
C HIS A 49 8.37 8.66 4.30
N ALA A 50 8.74 9.80 4.88
CA ALA A 50 8.34 11.10 4.35
C ALA A 50 9.19 11.44 3.12
N VAL A 51 8.55 11.52 1.95
CA VAL A 51 9.22 11.92 0.70
C VAL A 51 9.51 13.41 0.75
N ARG A 52 10.79 13.78 0.67
CA ARG A 52 11.28 15.16 0.69
C ARG A 52 11.47 15.69 -0.73
N SER A 53 11.61 17.00 -0.88
CA SER A 53 11.63 17.68 -2.19
C SER A 53 12.76 17.25 -3.13
N ASP A 54 13.85 16.72 -2.58
CA ASP A 54 15.00 16.19 -3.31
C ASP A 54 14.78 14.74 -3.81
N GLU A 55 13.79 14.03 -3.27
CA GLU A 55 13.42 12.71 -3.74
C GLU A 55 12.37 12.80 -4.86
N SER A 56 12.60 12.08 -5.96
CA SER A 56 11.63 12.00 -7.05
C SER A 56 10.43 11.12 -6.64
N LEU A 57 9.24 11.72 -6.55
CA LEU A 57 7.98 10.98 -6.37
C LEU A 57 7.79 9.89 -7.43
N HIS A 58 8.26 10.16 -8.65
CA HIS A 58 8.21 9.22 -9.75
C HIS A 58 9.09 7.99 -9.46
N GLU A 59 10.31 8.17 -8.97
CA GLU A 59 11.18 7.05 -8.60
C GLU A 59 10.57 6.19 -7.49
N LYS A 60 9.97 6.82 -6.47
CA LYS A 60 9.27 6.09 -5.40
C LYS A 60 8.06 5.33 -5.95
N ALA A 61 7.31 5.92 -6.89
CA ALA A 61 6.20 5.24 -7.54
C ALA A 61 6.68 4.03 -8.36
N MET A 62 7.74 4.17 -9.15
CA MET A 62 8.33 3.07 -9.93
C MET A 62 8.88 1.96 -9.04
N TYR A 63 9.50 2.32 -7.91
CA TYR A 63 9.93 1.36 -6.90
C TYR A 63 8.75 0.51 -6.39
N ILE A 64 7.64 1.16 -6.03
CA ILE A 64 6.44 0.45 -5.57
C ILE A 64 5.86 -0.44 -6.68
N MET A 65 5.76 0.08 -7.90
CA MET A 65 5.28 -0.68 -9.06
C MET A 65 6.15 -1.88 -9.41
N ALA A 66 7.45 -1.82 -9.10
CA ALA A 66 8.41 -2.91 -9.32
C ALA A 66 8.35 -4.01 -8.24
N ASN A 67 7.72 -3.78 -7.08
CA ASN A 67 7.70 -4.76 -5.99
C ASN A 67 7.06 -6.11 -6.38
N PRO A 68 5.93 -6.16 -7.12
CA PRO A 68 5.41 -7.43 -7.64
C PRO A 68 6.42 -8.19 -8.51
N VAL A 69 7.17 -7.48 -9.37
CA VAL A 69 8.21 -8.10 -10.22
C VAL A 69 9.35 -8.63 -9.37
N ARG A 70 9.84 -7.84 -8.41
CA ARG A 70 10.91 -8.24 -7.47
C ARG A 70 10.52 -9.44 -6.60
N ALA A 71 9.23 -9.61 -6.33
CA ALA A 71 8.67 -10.73 -5.59
C ALA A 71 8.32 -11.95 -6.47
N GLY A 72 8.56 -11.89 -7.79
CA GLY A 72 8.23 -12.96 -8.73
C GLY A 72 6.74 -13.14 -8.99
N LEU A 73 5.91 -12.14 -8.66
CA LEU A 73 4.46 -12.15 -8.87
C LEU A 73 4.04 -11.63 -10.26
N ALA A 74 4.98 -11.03 -10.98
CA ALA A 74 4.82 -10.49 -12.32
C ALA A 74 6.16 -10.58 -13.07
N SER A 75 6.12 -10.69 -14.39
CA SER A 75 7.33 -10.69 -15.24
C SER A 75 7.74 -9.27 -15.60
N THR A 76 6.76 -8.37 -15.78
CA THR A 76 7.00 -6.98 -16.15
C THR A 76 6.14 -5.99 -15.35
N LEU A 77 6.52 -4.70 -15.38
CA LEU A 77 5.75 -3.63 -14.76
C LEU A 77 4.36 -3.53 -15.39
N GLY A 78 3.32 -3.42 -14.56
CA GLY A 78 1.94 -3.25 -15.02
C GLY A 78 1.15 -4.55 -15.21
N GLU A 79 1.79 -5.72 -15.18
CA GLU A 79 1.08 -7.01 -15.25
C GLU A 79 0.29 -7.33 -13.98
N CYS A 80 0.72 -6.83 -12.82
CA CYS A 80 0.04 -7.09 -11.56
C CYS A 80 -1.27 -6.29 -11.51
N PRO A 81 -2.47 -6.92 -11.51
CA PRO A 81 -3.76 -6.21 -11.55
C PRO A 81 -4.06 -5.44 -10.25
N HIS A 82 -3.28 -5.68 -9.20
CA HIS A 82 -3.40 -5.01 -7.90
C HIS A 82 -2.36 -3.90 -7.73
N ALA A 83 -1.61 -3.57 -8.78
CA ALA A 83 -0.67 -2.45 -8.81
C ALA A 83 -1.18 -1.38 -9.77
N TRP A 84 -1.14 -0.12 -9.35
CA TRP A 84 -1.52 1.01 -10.18
C TRP A 84 -0.73 2.25 -9.75
N CYS A 85 -0.35 3.08 -10.71
CA CYS A 85 0.21 4.40 -10.44
C CYS A 85 -0.25 5.41 -11.50
N ARG A 86 -0.13 6.70 -11.18
CA ARG A 86 -0.55 7.80 -12.06
C ARG A 86 0.43 8.09 -13.21
N TRP A 87 1.65 7.56 -13.15
CA TRP A 87 2.69 7.79 -14.15
C TRP A 87 2.66 6.69 -15.22
N PRO A 88 3.09 6.98 -16.45
CA PRO A 88 3.35 5.95 -17.45
C PRO A 88 4.38 4.93 -16.95
N LEU A 89 4.23 3.69 -17.41
CA LEU A 89 5.18 2.59 -17.17
C LEU A 89 6.14 2.44 -18.36
#